data_AF-A0A719MHE4-F1
#
_entry.id   AF-A0A719MHE4-F1
#
_cell.length_a   1.000
_cell.length_b   1.000
_cell.length_c   1.000
_cell.angle_alpha   90.00
_cell.angle_beta   90.00
_cell.angle_gamma   90.00
#
_symmetry.space_group_name_H-M   'P 1'
#
loop_
_entity.id
_entity.type
_entity.pdbx_description
1 polymer ?
#
loop_
_entity_poly.entity_id
_entity_poly.type
_entity_poly.pdbx_seq_one_letter_code
_entity_poly.pdbx_strand_id
1 'polypeptide(L)'
;MCRAQYQTPEKAAARLSQGYITAYGSALPWSNLEQMFAGAGGVISTAADMGKWLSMHTNEGKNINGERLLSKSLLEESYSPLPGSPKYGLGWSLSSANVKPARISHSGALSTIQAQQDIVPSSGYAVAVMLNSFTTTFEHAYEISSGIIKLTEGQKPNIKVPMPKIIDLFLGLMTLIYLFLGIKGILRSKEWSNRRKLHP
;
A
#
# COMPACT_ATOMS: atom_id res chain seq x y z
N MET A 1 -23.70 12.26 -31.04
CA MET A 1 -23.87 12.95 -29.74
C MET A 1 -23.57 11.97 -28.62
N CYS A 2 -22.34 11.96 -28.12
CA CYS A 2 -21.94 11.09 -27.01
C CYS A 2 -22.26 11.83 -25.70
N ARG A 3 -23.25 11.34 -24.95
CA ARG A 3 -23.65 11.91 -23.67
C ARG A 3 -22.68 11.38 -22.62
N ALA A 4 -21.63 12.13 -22.31
CA ALA A 4 -20.78 11.84 -21.16
C ALA A 4 -21.68 11.90 -19.91
N GLN A 5 -22.01 10.74 -19.36
CA GLN A 5 -22.67 10.65 -18.07
C GLN A 5 -21.66 11.06 -17.01
N TYR A 6 -21.72 12.33 -16.58
CA TYR A 6 -21.03 12.76 -15.38
C TYR A 6 -21.62 12.01 -14.19
N GLN A 7 -20.87 11.03 -13.68
CA GLN A 7 -21.19 10.32 -12.46
C GLN A 7 -21.05 11.31 -11.29
N THR A 8 -22.08 11.45 -10.45
CA THR A 8 -21.97 12.28 -9.25
C THR A 8 -20.88 11.72 -8.32
N PRO A 9 -20.12 12.57 -7.60
CA PRO A 9 -19.06 12.13 -6.66
C PRO A 9 -19.56 11.07 -5.67
N GLU A 10 -20.82 11.21 -5.24
CA GLU A 10 -21.52 10.31 -4.32
C GLU A 10 -21.69 8.88 -4.88
N LYS A 11 -22.01 8.74 -6.17
CA LYS A 11 -22.11 7.43 -6.84
C LYS A 11 -20.75 6.81 -7.14
N ALA A 12 -19.72 7.64 -7.32
CA ALA A 12 -18.34 7.16 -7.42
C ALA A 12 -17.84 6.65 -6.07
N ALA A 13 -18.10 7.38 -4.98
CA ALA A 13 -17.76 6.98 -3.61
C ALA A 13 -18.41 5.65 -3.19
N ALA A 14 -19.66 5.39 -3.62
CA ALA A 14 -20.38 4.14 -3.31
C ALA A 14 -19.74 2.87 -3.89
N ARG A 15 -18.78 2.98 -4.82
CA ARG A 15 -18.05 1.83 -5.39
C ARG A 15 -16.61 1.71 -4.88
N LEU A 16 -16.15 2.66 -4.06
CA LEU A 16 -14.82 2.61 -3.48
C LEU A 16 -14.81 1.65 -2.29
N SER A 17 -13.75 0.86 -2.19
CA SER A 17 -13.54 0.06 -0.98
C SER A 17 -13.38 0.98 0.22
N GLN A 18 -14.03 0.62 1.34
CA GLN A 18 -13.68 1.16 2.65
C GLN A 18 -12.20 0.93 2.91
N GLY A 19 -11.50 1.96 3.36
CA GLY A 19 -10.10 1.88 3.78
C GLY A 19 -9.96 1.53 5.26
N TYR A 20 -8.84 0.90 5.62
CA TYR A 20 -8.54 0.47 6.98
C TYR A 20 -7.14 0.87 7.41
N ILE A 21 -6.97 1.12 8.71
CA ILE A 21 -5.67 1.14 9.37
C ILE A 21 -5.53 -0.08 10.27
N THR A 22 -4.34 -0.65 10.40
CA THR A 22 -4.10 -1.68 11.41
C THR A 22 -3.71 -1.03 12.73
N ALA A 23 -4.44 -1.38 13.79
CA ALA A 23 -4.12 -0.99 15.16
C ALA A 23 -4.57 -2.09 16.12
N TYR A 24 -3.76 -2.32 17.16
CA TYR A 24 -4.09 -3.28 18.23
C TYR A 24 -4.42 -4.69 17.73
N GLY A 25 -3.79 -5.11 16.63
CA GLY A 25 -3.94 -6.44 16.04
C GLY A 25 -5.20 -6.61 15.20
N SER A 26 -5.93 -5.52 14.94
CA SER A 26 -7.17 -5.49 14.15
C SER A 26 -7.09 -4.47 13.03
N ALA A 27 -7.89 -4.66 11.98
CA ALA A 27 -8.11 -3.66 10.94
C ALA A 27 -9.31 -2.79 11.32
N LEU A 28 -9.08 -1.50 11.54
CA LEU A 28 -10.09 -0.53 11.92
C LEU A 28 -10.48 0.31 10.70
N PRO A 29 -11.78 0.48 10.39
CA PRO A 29 -12.21 1.31 9.27
C PRO A 29 -11.78 2.76 9.52
N TRP A 30 -11.24 3.40 8.50
CA TRP A 30 -10.77 4.78 8.58
C TRP A 30 -10.95 5.50 7.24
N SER A 31 -11.13 6.82 7.27
CA SER A 31 -11.20 7.65 6.06
C SER A 31 -9.80 8.06 5.62
N ASN A 32 -9.52 8.05 4.32
CA ASN A 32 -8.29 8.67 3.82
C ASN A 32 -8.24 10.15 4.21
N LEU A 33 -7.05 10.63 4.54
CA LEU A 33 -6.84 12.05 4.79
C LEU A 33 -7.01 12.82 3.49
N GLU A 34 -7.69 13.97 3.55
CA GLU A 34 -7.81 14.86 2.40
C GLU A 34 -6.43 15.39 2.00
N GLN A 35 -6.11 15.25 0.72
CA GLN A 35 -4.83 15.68 0.17
C GLN A 35 -5.03 16.11 -1.30
N MET A 36 -4.23 17.07 -1.76
CA MET A 36 -4.17 17.46 -3.18
C MET A 36 -3.05 16.69 -3.89
N PHE A 37 -3.34 15.51 -4.43
CA PHE A 37 -2.33 14.62 -5.03
C PHE A 37 -2.81 13.93 -6.32
N ALA A 38 -3.80 14.50 -7.00
CA ALA A 38 -4.43 13.89 -8.18
C ALA A 38 -3.42 13.35 -9.20
N GLY A 39 -2.38 14.13 -9.52
CA GLY A 39 -1.34 13.72 -10.48
C GLY A 39 -0.28 12.75 -9.92
N ALA A 40 -0.04 12.72 -8.61
CA ALA A 40 1.02 11.92 -7.99
C ALA A 40 0.53 10.54 -7.50
N GLY A 41 -0.76 10.40 -7.20
CA GLY A 41 -1.31 9.15 -6.69
C GLY A 41 -2.84 9.07 -6.62
N GLY A 42 -3.56 10.01 -7.23
CA GLY A 42 -5.03 10.07 -7.16
C GLY A 42 -5.75 9.14 -8.13
N VAL A 43 -5.02 8.34 -8.91
CA VAL A 43 -5.62 7.37 -9.83
C VAL A 43 -6.23 6.22 -9.04
N ILE A 44 -7.53 5.99 -9.23
CA ILE A 44 -8.26 4.87 -8.66
C ILE A 44 -8.46 3.83 -9.77
N SER A 45 -8.16 2.57 -9.46
CA SER A 45 -8.21 1.47 -10.44
C SER A 45 -8.68 0.17 -9.78
N THR A 46 -8.86 -0.87 -10.59
CA THR A 46 -9.14 -2.24 -10.15
C THR A 46 -7.99 -3.16 -10.51
N ALA A 47 -7.89 -4.32 -9.85
CA ALA A 47 -6.90 -5.34 -10.23
C ALA A 47 -7.04 -5.78 -11.70
N ALA A 48 -8.27 -5.81 -12.23
CA ALA A 48 -8.54 -6.17 -13.62
C ALA A 48 -8.00 -5.11 -14.60
N ASP A 49 -8.17 -3.82 -14.28
CA ASP A 49 -7.64 -2.74 -15.09
C ASP A 49 -6.12 -2.64 -15.00
N MET A 50 -5.56 -2.83 -13.79
CA MET A 50 -4.12 -2.96 -13.60
C MET A 50 -3.53 -4.16 -14.36
N GLY A 51 -4.26 -5.27 -14.48
CA GLY A 51 -3.86 -6.41 -15.30
C GLY A 51 -3.75 -6.06 -16.79
N LYS A 52 -4.71 -5.29 -17.34
CA LYS A 52 -4.65 -4.80 -18.73
C LYS A 52 -3.50 -3.81 -18.93
N TRP A 53 -3.30 -2.90 -17.97
CA TRP A 53 -2.19 -1.95 -17.96
C TRP A 53 -0.84 -2.69 -18.00
N LEU A 54 -0.60 -3.59 -17.06
CA LEU A 54 0.64 -4.34 -16.98
C LEU A 54 0.84 -5.29 -18.16
N SER A 55 -0.23 -5.87 -18.71
CA SER A 55 -0.16 -6.65 -19.95
C SER A 55 0.33 -5.81 -21.13
N MET A 56 0.01 -4.52 -21.18
CA MET A 56 0.54 -3.62 -22.22
C MET A 56 2.05 -3.41 -22.06
N HIS A 57 2.53 -3.27 -20.81
CA HIS A 57 3.96 -3.16 -20.51
C HIS A 57 4.75 -4.43 -20.88
N THR A 58 4.20 -5.62 -20.62
CA THR A 58 4.87 -6.89 -20.93
C THR A 58 4.73 -7.29 -22.41
N ASN A 59 3.82 -6.67 -23.15
CA ASN A 59 3.58 -6.91 -24.58
C ASN A 59 4.11 -5.74 -25.45
N GLU A 60 5.25 -5.18 -25.07
CA GLU A 60 5.97 -4.14 -25.82
C GLU A 60 5.10 -2.93 -26.23
N GLY A 61 4.14 -2.54 -25.40
CA GLY A 61 3.28 -1.38 -25.65
C GLY A 61 1.96 -1.66 -26.35
N LYS A 62 1.62 -2.95 -26.56
CA LYS A 62 0.35 -3.36 -27.19
C LYS A 62 -0.66 -3.84 -26.16
N ASN A 63 -1.91 -3.44 -26.31
CA ASN A 63 -3.00 -3.98 -25.49
C ASN A 63 -3.31 -5.45 -25.85
N ILE A 64 -4.30 -6.03 -25.16
CA ILE A 64 -4.72 -7.43 -25.35
C ILE A 64 -5.30 -7.72 -26.75
N ASN A 65 -5.75 -6.68 -27.48
CA ASN A 65 -6.24 -6.80 -28.85
C ASN A 65 -5.12 -6.62 -29.90
N GLY A 66 -3.86 -6.43 -29.46
CA GLY A 66 -2.70 -6.22 -30.33
C GLY A 66 -2.53 -4.78 -30.83
N GLU A 67 -3.41 -3.86 -30.44
CA GLU A 67 -3.29 -2.43 -30.78
C GLU A 67 -2.16 -1.79 -29.98
N ARG A 68 -1.30 -1.03 -30.65
CA ARG A 68 -0.17 -0.33 -30.05
C ARG A 68 -0.63 0.97 -29.38
N LEU A 69 -0.58 1.00 -28.05
CA LEU A 69 -0.88 2.19 -27.24
C LEU A 69 0.37 3.02 -26.95
N LEU A 70 1.53 2.38 -26.84
CA LEU A 70 2.83 3.03 -26.61
C LEU A 70 3.92 2.35 -27.46
N SER A 71 4.93 3.10 -27.90
CA SER A 71 6.06 2.49 -28.60
C SER A 71 6.96 1.75 -27.61
N LYS A 72 7.64 0.70 -28.08
CA LYS A 72 8.64 -0.02 -27.30
C LYS A 72 9.76 0.91 -26.82
N SER A 73 10.20 1.84 -27.68
CA SER A 73 11.24 2.81 -27.34
C SER A 73 10.85 3.72 -26.17
N LEU A 74 9.59 4.17 -26.11
CA LEU A 74 9.12 5.03 -25.01
C LEU A 74 8.97 4.24 -23.71
N LEU A 75 8.63 2.94 -23.77
CA LEU A 75 8.68 2.07 -22.60
C LEU A 75 10.11 1.92 -22.07
N GLU A 76 11.06 1.60 -22.95
CA GLU A 76 12.48 1.46 -22.59
C GLU A 76 13.06 2.75 -22.03
N GLU A 77 12.68 3.90 -22.59
CA GLU A 77 13.02 5.22 -22.06
C GLU A 77 12.43 5.42 -20.66
N SER A 78 11.18 5.01 -20.42
CA SER A 78 10.54 5.12 -19.10
C SER A 78 11.23 4.29 -18.02
N TYR A 79 11.89 3.20 -18.40
CA TYR A 79 12.65 2.33 -17.50
C TYR A 79 14.14 2.69 -17.44
N SER A 80 14.59 3.67 -18.22
CA SER A 80 15.99 4.05 -18.27
C SER A 80 16.40 4.80 -17.01
N PRO A 81 17.55 4.49 -16.40
CA PRO A 81 18.01 5.21 -15.21
C PRO A 81 18.20 6.70 -15.47
N LEU A 82 17.71 7.54 -14.57
CA LEU A 82 17.90 8.98 -14.62
C LEU A 82 19.33 9.37 -14.17
N PRO A 83 19.91 10.46 -14.72
CA PRO A 83 21.19 10.99 -14.24
C PRO A 83 21.17 11.24 -12.74
N GLY A 84 22.16 10.69 -12.01
CA GLY A 84 22.24 10.80 -10.55
C GLY A 84 21.26 9.91 -9.77
N SER A 85 20.37 9.18 -10.44
CA SER A 85 19.40 8.25 -9.84
C SER A 85 19.41 6.90 -10.56
N PRO A 86 20.49 6.09 -10.41
CA PRO A 86 20.69 4.87 -11.20
C PRO A 86 19.65 3.76 -10.95
N LYS A 87 18.79 3.93 -9.94
CA LYS A 87 17.73 2.99 -9.56
C LYS A 87 16.33 3.54 -9.84
N TYR A 88 16.21 4.62 -10.61
CA TYR A 88 14.93 5.26 -10.87
C TYR A 88 14.84 5.74 -12.32
N GLY A 89 13.74 5.39 -13.00
CA GLY A 89 13.37 5.89 -14.32
C GLY A 89 12.22 6.90 -14.25
N LEU A 90 11.46 7.04 -15.32
CA LEU A 90 10.30 7.94 -15.37
C LEU A 90 9.11 7.31 -14.64
N GLY A 91 9.05 7.50 -13.32
CA GLY A 91 7.99 6.97 -12.47
C GLY A 91 8.12 5.47 -12.21
N TRP A 92 9.34 4.93 -12.27
CA TRP A 92 9.63 3.52 -11.99
C TRP A 92 10.89 3.37 -11.15
N SER A 93 10.84 2.51 -10.13
CA SER A 93 11.98 2.03 -9.38
C SER A 93 12.58 0.79 -10.07
N LEU A 94 13.89 0.82 -10.27
CA LEU A 94 14.66 -0.26 -10.87
C LEU A 94 15.39 -1.02 -9.77
N SER A 95 15.20 -2.33 -9.73
CA SER A 95 15.85 -3.18 -8.74
C SER A 95 17.37 -3.08 -8.82
N SER A 96 18.06 -3.10 -7.67
CA SER A 96 19.53 -3.20 -7.66
C SER A 96 20.01 -4.56 -8.18
N ALA A 97 21.26 -4.62 -8.65
CA ALA A 97 21.83 -5.82 -9.28
C ALA A 97 21.83 -7.10 -8.41
N ASN A 98 21.73 -6.95 -7.09
CA ASN A 98 21.64 -8.06 -6.13
C ASN A 98 20.22 -8.60 -5.92
N VAL A 99 19.19 -7.92 -6.44
CA VAL A 99 17.80 -8.38 -6.36
C VAL A 99 17.52 -9.26 -7.58
N LYS A 100 17.11 -10.51 -7.33
CA LYS A 100 16.75 -11.48 -8.38
C LYS A 100 15.34 -12.04 -8.16
N PRO A 101 14.52 -12.18 -9.22
CA PRO A 101 14.79 -11.64 -10.57
C PRO A 101 14.76 -10.10 -10.56
N ALA A 102 15.38 -9.48 -11.58
CA ALA A 102 15.36 -8.02 -11.71
C ALA A 102 13.92 -7.54 -11.92
N ARG A 103 13.59 -6.38 -11.35
CA ARG A 103 12.23 -5.81 -11.35
C ARG A 103 12.22 -4.35 -11.74
N ILE A 104 11.17 -3.98 -12.46
CA ILE A 104 10.74 -2.60 -12.69
C ILE A 104 9.45 -2.45 -11.88
N SER A 105 9.42 -1.51 -10.93
CA SER A 105 8.37 -1.49 -9.91
C SER A 105 7.96 -0.08 -9.52
N HIS A 106 6.75 0.06 -8.99
CA HIS A 106 6.33 1.28 -8.31
C HIS A 106 5.33 0.92 -7.22
N SER A 107 5.48 1.51 -6.04
CA SER A 107 4.55 1.35 -4.93
C SER A 107 3.62 2.55 -4.82
N GLY A 108 2.53 2.39 -4.12
CA GLY A 108 1.63 3.48 -3.74
C GLY A 108 1.12 3.24 -2.34
N ALA A 109 1.17 4.25 -1.48
CA ALA A 109 0.65 4.16 -0.13
C ALA A 109 -0.07 5.46 0.23
N LEU A 110 -1.31 5.33 0.67
CA LEU A 110 -2.08 6.37 1.33
C LEU A 110 -2.36 5.94 2.77
N SER A 111 -3.05 6.79 3.54
CA SER A 111 -3.31 6.53 4.95
C SER A 111 -4.05 5.21 5.22
N THR A 112 -4.84 4.71 4.26
CA THR A 112 -5.66 3.50 4.45
C THR A 112 -5.59 2.49 3.31
N ILE A 113 -4.78 2.74 2.28
CA ILE A 113 -4.73 1.93 1.05
C ILE A 113 -3.27 1.76 0.62
N GLN A 114 -2.93 0.58 0.11
CA GLN A 114 -1.63 0.28 -0.47
C GLN A 114 -1.78 -0.35 -1.85
N ALA A 115 -0.82 -0.09 -2.72
CA ALA A 115 -0.69 -0.73 -4.01
C ALA A 115 0.79 -1.02 -4.30
N GLN A 116 1.01 -2.09 -5.05
CA GLN A 116 2.31 -2.45 -5.60
C GLN A 116 2.11 -2.92 -7.04
N GLN A 117 2.98 -2.48 -7.93
CA GLN A 117 3.11 -3.05 -9.27
C GLN A 117 4.57 -3.41 -9.54
N ASP A 118 4.77 -4.59 -10.14
CA ASP A 118 6.06 -5.13 -10.50
C ASP A 118 6.00 -5.74 -11.91
N ILE A 119 7.04 -5.52 -12.70
CA ILE A 119 7.30 -6.18 -13.98
C ILE A 119 8.62 -6.92 -13.84
N VAL A 120 8.63 -8.19 -14.26
CA VAL A 120 9.81 -9.05 -14.27
C VAL A 120 10.23 -9.28 -15.73
N PRO A 121 11.21 -8.51 -16.26
CA PRO A 121 11.51 -8.54 -17.69
C PRO A 121 11.96 -9.91 -18.21
N SER A 122 12.67 -10.68 -17.37
CA SER A 122 13.24 -11.99 -17.76
C SER A 122 12.18 -13.05 -18.04
N SER A 123 11.05 -13.02 -17.33
CA SER A 123 9.97 -14.01 -17.49
C SER A 123 8.74 -13.45 -18.20
N GLY A 124 8.66 -12.12 -18.38
CA GLY A 124 7.49 -11.45 -18.97
C GLY A 124 6.28 -11.40 -18.02
N TYR A 125 6.43 -11.85 -16.77
CA TYR A 125 5.40 -11.73 -15.75
C TYR A 125 5.33 -10.30 -15.22
N ALA A 126 4.12 -9.89 -14.88
CA ALA A 126 3.86 -8.67 -14.13
C ALA A 126 2.78 -8.93 -13.07
N VAL A 127 2.89 -8.23 -11.95
CA VAL A 127 2.04 -8.43 -10.77
C VAL A 127 1.52 -7.08 -10.30
N ALA A 128 0.22 -7.01 -10.01
CA ALA A 128 -0.39 -5.91 -9.30
C ALA A 128 -1.00 -6.43 -8.00
N VAL A 129 -0.73 -5.76 -6.89
CA VAL A 129 -1.35 -6.02 -5.59
C VAL A 129 -2.01 -4.74 -5.12
N MET A 130 -3.27 -4.82 -4.70
CA MET A 130 -4.05 -3.70 -4.19
C MET A 130 -4.68 -4.10 -2.86
N LEU A 131 -4.41 -3.34 -1.81
CA LEU A 131 -4.89 -3.59 -0.46
C LEU A 131 -5.65 -2.37 0.05
N ASN A 132 -6.79 -2.60 0.69
CA ASN A 132 -7.59 -1.56 1.34
C ASN A 132 -7.20 -1.34 2.81
N SER A 133 -5.96 -1.67 3.17
CA SER A 133 -5.44 -1.48 4.52
C SER A 133 -4.01 -0.94 4.52
N PHE A 134 -3.70 -0.05 5.45
CA PHE A 134 -2.34 0.43 5.69
C PHE A 134 -1.79 0.03 7.06
N THR A 135 -0.52 -0.37 7.09
CA THR A 135 0.24 -0.71 8.30
C THR A 135 1.55 0.04 8.28
N THR A 136 1.72 1.00 9.19
CA THR A 136 2.86 1.93 9.19
C THR A 136 4.22 1.25 9.28
N THR A 137 4.29 0.08 9.91
CA THR A 137 5.55 -0.64 10.14
C THR A 137 5.90 -1.64 9.04
N PHE A 138 5.06 -1.81 8.00
CA PHE A 138 5.26 -2.87 7.02
C PHE A 138 4.53 -2.68 5.69
N GLU A 139 5.26 -2.86 4.60
CA GLU A 139 4.74 -2.79 3.23
C GLU A 139 4.16 -4.13 2.77
N HIS A 140 2.91 -4.40 3.16
CA HIS A 140 2.24 -5.67 2.83
C HIS A 140 2.12 -5.91 1.31
N ALA A 141 1.83 -4.86 0.53
CA ALA A 141 1.65 -5.00 -0.91
C ALA A 141 2.94 -5.45 -1.62
N TYR A 142 4.09 -4.90 -1.21
CA TYR A 142 5.40 -5.30 -1.71
C TYR A 142 5.72 -6.77 -1.40
N GLU A 143 5.50 -7.20 -0.16
CA GLU A 143 5.83 -8.57 0.27
C GLU A 143 4.93 -9.61 -0.39
N ILE A 144 3.64 -9.30 -0.58
CA ILE A 144 2.72 -10.16 -1.33
C ILE A 144 3.16 -10.24 -2.79
N SER A 145 3.47 -9.12 -3.44
CA SER A 145 3.96 -9.11 -4.83
C SER A 145 5.25 -9.93 -4.98
N SER A 146 6.21 -9.73 -4.07
CA SER A 146 7.45 -10.48 -4.04
C SER A 146 7.24 -11.99 -3.83
N GLY A 147 6.25 -12.36 -3.02
CA GLY A 147 5.83 -13.75 -2.82
C GLY A 147 5.24 -14.36 -4.09
N ILE A 148 4.35 -13.64 -4.78
CA ILE A 148 3.76 -14.05 -6.06
C ILE A 148 4.86 -14.25 -7.11
N ILE A 149 5.78 -13.28 -7.25
CA ILE A 149 6.92 -13.39 -8.17
C ILE A 149 7.78 -14.62 -7.85
N LYS A 150 8.05 -14.90 -6.57
CA LYS A 150 8.78 -16.13 -6.22
C LYS A 150 8.04 -17.38 -6.67
N LEU A 151 6.72 -17.43 -6.51
CA LEU A 151 5.91 -18.56 -6.99
C LEU A 151 5.95 -18.70 -8.51
N THR A 152 5.90 -17.60 -9.28
CA THR A 152 6.01 -17.66 -10.75
C THR A 152 7.38 -18.13 -11.22
N GLU A 153 8.43 -17.88 -10.43
CA GLU A 153 9.80 -18.36 -10.68
C GLU A 153 10.07 -19.77 -10.10
N GLY A 154 9.03 -20.50 -9.68
CA GLY A 154 9.14 -21.86 -9.14
C GLY A 154 9.75 -21.96 -7.73
N GLN A 155 9.87 -20.84 -7.02
CA GLN A 155 10.44 -20.76 -5.68
C GLN A 155 9.35 -20.70 -4.61
N LYS A 156 9.67 -21.19 -3.40
CA LYS A 156 8.79 -21.03 -2.23
C LYS A 156 8.99 -19.64 -1.61
N PRO A 157 7.93 -18.85 -1.37
CA PRO A 157 8.04 -17.58 -0.69
C PRO A 157 8.43 -17.80 0.77
N ASN A 158 9.23 -16.87 1.32
CA ASN A 158 9.61 -16.89 2.73
C ASN A 158 8.48 -16.26 3.54
N ILE A 159 7.88 -17.01 4.45
CA ILE A 159 6.85 -16.50 5.36
C ILE A 159 7.56 -15.86 6.55
N LYS A 160 7.50 -14.53 6.62
CA LYS A 160 8.11 -13.76 7.72
C LYS A 160 7.25 -13.84 8.98
N VAL A 161 7.89 -13.68 10.13
CA VAL A 161 7.22 -13.47 11.42
C VAL A 161 6.29 -12.24 11.30
N PRO A 162 5.04 -12.29 11.81
CA PRO A 162 4.09 -11.17 11.72
C PRO A 162 4.45 -10.05 12.72
N MET A 163 5.63 -9.46 12.55
CA MET A 163 6.14 -8.39 13.40
C MET A 163 5.16 -7.22 13.58
N PRO A 164 4.43 -6.75 12.56
CA PRO A 164 3.48 -5.66 12.74
C PRO A 164 2.38 -5.99 13.73
N LYS A 165 1.86 -7.22 13.69
CA LYS A 165 0.84 -7.68 14.64
C LYS A 165 1.38 -7.78 16.07
N ILE A 166 2.64 -8.22 16.22
CA ILE A 166 3.29 -8.29 17.53
C ILE A 166 3.47 -6.88 18.12
N ILE A 167 3.94 -5.93 17.30
CA ILE A 167 4.09 -4.52 17.68
C ILE A 167 2.73 -3.95 18.11
N ASP A 168 1.69 -4.14 17.30
CA ASP A 168 0.35 -3.65 17.59
C ASP A 168 -0.23 -4.22 18.89
N LEU A 169 -0.06 -5.53 19.14
CA LEU A 169 -0.52 -6.16 20.37
C LEU A 169 0.24 -5.65 21.59
N PHE A 170 1.55 -5.42 21.46
CA PHE A 170 2.37 -4.83 22.52
C PHE A 170 1.92 -3.39 22.83
N LEU A 171 1.68 -2.58 21.80
CA LEU A 171 1.11 -1.23 21.98
C LEU A 171 -0.27 -1.29 22.63
N GLY A 172 -1.10 -2.28 22.28
CA GLY A 172 -2.40 -2.50 22.91
C GLY A 172 -2.29 -2.81 24.40
N LEU A 173 -1.35 -3.69 24.77
CA LEU A 173 -1.05 -4.00 26.15
C LEU A 173 -0.59 -2.74 26.92
N MET A 174 0.32 -1.96 26.33
CA MET A 174 0.77 -0.70 26.94
C MET A 174 -0.40 0.26 27.15
N THR A 175 -1.25 0.47 26.14
CA THR A 175 -2.44 1.33 26.25
C THR A 175 -3.36 0.89 27.39
N LEU A 176 -3.60 -0.42 27.56
CA LEU A 176 -4.40 -0.95 28.66
C LEU A 176 -3.76 -0.70 30.04
N ILE A 177 -2.44 -0.86 30.16
CA ILE A 177 -1.70 -0.59 31.40
C ILE A 177 -1.80 0.89 31.76
N TYR A 178 -1.59 1.80 30.81
CA TYR A 178 -1.72 3.23 31.04
C TYR A 178 -3.14 3.63 31.44
N LEU A 179 -4.15 3.06 30.79
CA LEU A 179 -5.56 3.30 31.12
C LEU A 179 -5.89 2.82 32.54
N PHE A 180 -5.41 1.63 32.92
CA PHE A 180 -5.57 1.09 34.27
C PHE A 180 -4.90 1.97 35.33
N LEU A 181 -3.65 2.37 35.12
CA LEU A 181 -2.92 3.25 36.04
C LEU A 181 -3.57 4.63 36.15
N GLY A 182 -4.07 5.19 35.03
CA GLY A 182 -4.80 6.45 35.00
C GLY A 182 -6.09 6.39 35.82
N ILE A 183 -6.91 5.35 35.61
CA ILE A 183 -8.14 5.12 36.41
C ILE A 183 -7.80 4.98 37.89
N LYS A 184 -6.81 4.15 38.23
CA LYS A 184 -6.36 3.97 39.62
C LYS A 184 -5.87 5.28 40.23
N GLY A 185 -5.16 6.12 39.47
CA GLY A 185 -4.72 7.44 39.89
C GLY A 185 -5.89 8.38 40.22
N ILE A 186 -6.91 8.43 39.36
CA ILE A 186 -8.13 9.22 39.55
C ILE A 186 -8.93 8.74 40.76
N LEU A 187 -9.02 7.42 40.98
CA LEU A 187 -9.73 6.87 42.14
C LEU A 187 -8.99 7.19 43.45
N ARG A 188 -7.66 7.04 43.47
CA ARG A 188 -6.84 7.36 44.67
C ARG A 188 -6.79 8.85 44.99
N SER A 189 -6.87 9.73 43.99
CA SER A 189 -6.86 11.18 44.23
C SER A 189 -8.11 11.65 44.99
N LYS A 190 -9.27 11.01 44.77
CA LYS A 190 -10.50 11.26 45.56
C LYS A 190 -10.30 10.93 47.03
N GLU A 191 -9.70 9.78 47.36
CA GLU A 191 -9.41 9.42 48.74
C GLU A 191 -8.40 10.36 49.40
N TRP A 192 -7.38 10.78 48.67
CA TRP A 192 -6.38 11.71 49.18
C TRP A 192 -6.97 13.09 49.46
N SER A 193 -7.86 13.58 48.58
CA SER A 193 -8.61 14.83 48.82
C SER A 193 -9.50 14.74 50.05
N ASN A 194 -10.19 13.62 50.25
CA ASN A 194 -11.05 13.41 51.43
C ASN A 194 -10.23 13.34 52.73
N ARG A 195 -9.06 12.68 52.74
CA ARG A 195 -8.16 12.63 53.91
C ARG A 195 -7.61 14.02 54.28
N ARG A 196 -7.26 14.84 53.28
CA ARG A 196 -6.81 16.24 53.50
C ARG A 196 -7.90 17.15 54.06
N LYS A 197 -9.17 16.92 53.74
CA LYS A 197 -10.29 17.66 54.36
C LYS A 197 -10.50 17.30 55.83
N LEU A 198 -10.09 16.10 56.25
CA LEU A 198 -10.20 15.62 57.62
C LEU A 198 -8.98 16.02 58.49
N HIS A 199 -7.86 16.39 57.87
CA HIS A 199 -6.64 16.87 58.54
C HIS A 199 -6.08 18.10 57.79
N PRO A 200 -6.59 19.31 58.08
CA PRO A 200 -6.12 20.56 57.47
C PRO A 200 -4.67 20.91 57.85
#